data_AF-K1QIG5-F1
#
_entry.id   AF-K1QIG5-F1
#
_cell.length_a   1.000
_cell.length_b   1.000
_cell.length_c   1.000
_cell.angle_alpha   90.00
_cell.angle_beta   90.00
_cell.angle_gamma   90.00
#
_symmetry.space_group_name_H-M   'P 1'
#
loop_
_entity.id
_entity.type
_entity.pdbx_description
1 polymer ?
#
loop_
_entity_poly.entity_id
_entity_poly.type
_entity_poly.pdbx_seq_one_letter_code
_entity_poly.pdbx_strand_id
1 'polypeptide(L)'
;MSNLTEFLQVQRNNHKKFYALERRLTDPNNTSTKGGMSCPANGCDVFLDSMTKCRKHWSEIHTEFVSRYQCSMYRFSTMRRNQTTRHMSRVHPNKPIEGLEPSTFLNKKYKNPGNGFLPICGRQFRD
;
A
#
# COMPACT_ATOMS: atom_id res chain seq x y z
N MET A 1 6.24 26.71 26.37
CA MET A 1 7.31 25.91 27.00
C MET A 1 7.27 24.52 26.39
N SER A 2 8.08 24.30 25.35
CA SER A 2 8.01 23.10 24.51
C SER A 2 8.83 21.98 25.14
N ASN A 3 8.20 20.81 25.27
CA ASN A 3 8.62 19.72 26.16
C ASN A 3 9.87 19.00 25.60
N LEU A 4 11.01 19.11 26.30
CA LEU A 4 12.31 18.55 25.93
C LEU A 4 12.26 17.03 25.63
N THR A 5 11.28 16.35 26.20
CA THR A 5 11.02 14.91 26.11
C THR A 5 10.54 14.47 24.72
N GLU A 6 9.76 15.29 24.00
CA GLU A 6 9.29 14.93 22.65
C GLU A 6 10.44 14.93 21.62
N PHE A 7 11.39 15.85 21.75
CA PHE A 7 12.55 15.92 20.85
C PHE A 7 13.47 14.70 21.00
N LEU A 8 13.69 14.26 22.24
CA LEU A 8 14.51 13.07 22.53
C LEU A 8 13.83 11.77 22.07
N GLN A 9 12.50 11.67 22.11
CA GLN A 9 11.74 10.53 21.61
C GLN A 9 11.87 10.40 20.07
N VAL A 10 11.82 11.52 19.35
CA VAL A 10 11.99 11.56 17.88
C VAL A 10 13.41 11.17 17.48
N GLN A 11 14.43 11.67 18.18
CA GLN A 11 15.84 11.31 17.93
C GLN A 11 16.11 9.81 18.16
N ARG A 12 15.57 9.23 19.26
CA ARG A 12 15.67 7.78 19.53
C ARG A 12 14.99 6.92 18.45
N ASN A 13 13.84 7.35 17.95
CA ASN A 13 13.10 6.64 16.90
C ASN A 13 13.82 6.70 15.55
N ASN A 14 14.54 7.78 15.25
CA ASN A 14 15.35 7.90 14.05
C ASN A 14 16.62 7.04 14.13
N HIS A 15 17.28 6.99 15.29
CA HIS A 15 18.44 6.13 15.52
C HIS A 15 18.11 4.63 15.37
N LYS A 16 16.96 4.18 15.92
CA LYS A 16 16.49 2.78 15.74
C LYS A 16 16.20 2.42 14.27
N LYS A 17 15.72 3.37 13.46
CA LYS A 17 15.50 3.15 12.02
C LYS A 17 16.81 3.01 11.25
N PHE A 18 17.83 3.78 11.63
CA PHE A 18 19.13 3.75 10.98
C PHE A 18 19.84 2.39 11.18
N TYR A 19 19.89 1.87 12.41
CA TYR A 19 20.50 0.56 12.69
C TYR A 19 19.72 -0.64 12.13
N ALA A 20 18.40 -0.50 11.91
CA ALA A 20 17.60 -1.54 11.24
C ALA A 20 17.81 -1.56 9.71
N LEU A 21 18.27 -0.44 9.14
CA LEU A 21 18.58 -0.32 7.72
C LEU A 21 19.97 -0.88 7.40
N GLU A 22 20.97 -0.62 8.25
CA GLU A 22 22.35 -1.09 8.04
C GLU A 22 22.48 -2.62 8.22
N ARG A 23 21.75 -3.25 9.15
CA ARG A 23 21.77 -4.72 9.30
C ARG A 23 21.19 -5.50 8.12
N ARG A 24 20.48 -4.86 7.17
CA ARG A 24 19.98 -5.53 5.96
C ARG A 24 20.97 -5.52 4.81
N LEU A 25 22.06 -4.75 4.90
CA LEU A 25 23.02 -4.56 3.82
C LEU A 25 24.25 -5.48 3.93
N THR A 26 24.45 -6.16 5.05
CA THR A 26 25.65 -6.99 5.31
C THR A 26 25.34 -8.45 5.60
N ASP A 27 24.16 -8.96 5.19
CA ASP A 27 23.88 -10.39 5.27
C ASP A 27 24.25 -11.07 3.94
N PRO A 28 25.38 -11.81 3.87
CA PRO A 28 25.80 -12.50 2.65
C PRO A 28 24.84 -13.63 2.23
N ASN A 29 23.83 -13.96 3.03
CA ASN A 29 22.77 -14.92 2.68
C ASN A 29 21.42 -14.27 2.32
N ASN A 30 21.33 -12.94 2.26
CA ASN A 30 20.13 -12.28 1.75
C ASN A 30 20.14 -12.28 0.22
N THR A 31 19.65 -13.37 -0.37
CA THR A 31 19.34 -13.49 -1.81
C THR A 31 18.14 -12.63 -2.20
N SER A 32 18.16 -11.34 -1.86
CA SER A 32 17.29 -10.36 -2.52
C SER A 32 17.94 -10.10 -3.88
N THR A 33 17.58 -10.96 -4.83
CA THR A 33 17.87 -10.82 -6.25
C THR A 33 17.79 -9.36 -6.66
N LYS A 34 18.91 -8.77 -7.05
CA LYS A 34 18.96 -7.54 -7.87
C LYS A 34 18.40 -7.85 -9.27
N GLY A 35 17.17 -8.30 -9.34
CA GLY A 35 16.43 -8.60 -10.56
C GLY A 35 15.09 -7.90 -10.43
N GLY A 36 14.97 -6.72 -11.03
CA GLY A 36 13.65 -6.15 -11.25
C GLY A 36 12.85 -7.02 -12.23
N MET A 37 11.56 -6.74 -12.34
CA MET A 37 10.65 -7.44 -13.22
C MET A 37 9.84 -6.45 -14.05
N SER A 38 9.57 -6.80 -15.29
CA SER A 38 8.58 -6.10 -16.10
C SER A 38 7.16 -6.47 -15.66
N CYS A 39 6.23 -5.54 -15.80
CA CYS A 39 4.82 -5.84 -15.65
C CYS A 39 4.43 -6.93 -16.67
N PRO A 40 3.70 -7.99 -16.27
CA PRO A 40 3.32 -9.06 -17.19
C PRO A 40 2.15 -8.69 -18.12
N ALA A 41 1.58 -7.48 -18.00
CA ALA A 41 0.48 -7.03 -18.85
C ALA A 41 0.96 -6.74 -20.28
N ASN A 42 0.17 -7.17 -21.27
CA ASN A 42 0.47 -6.94 -22.68
C ASN A 42 0.46 -5.43 -22.98
N GLY A 43 1.56 -4.90 -23.52
CA GLY A 43 1.70 -3.48 -23.83
C GLY A 43 1.92 -2.58 -22.60
N CYS A 44 2.36 -3.14 -21.47
CA CYS A 44 2.76 -2.37 -20.29
C CYS A 44 4.27 -2.44 -20.07
N ASP A 45 5.00 -1.40 -20.47
CA ASP A 45 6.47 -1.36 -20.43
C ASP A 45 7.04 -0.94 -19.05
N VAL A 46 6.29 -1.14 -17.97
CA VAL A 46 6.69 -0.72 -16.62
C VAL A 46 7.64 -1.76 -16.01
N PHE A 47 8.87 -1.35 -15.69
CA PHE A 47 9.84 -2.14 -14.95
C PHE A 47 9.86 -1.77 -13.46
N LEU A 48 9.84 -2.78 -12.58
CA LEU A 48 9.71 -2.62 -11.14
C LEU A 48 10.79 -3.43 -10.42
N ASP A 49 11.40 -2.84 -9.40
CA ASP A 49 12.54 -3.46 -8.69
C ASP A 49 12.18 -4.66 -7.80
N SER A 50 10.90 -4.99 -7.65
CA SER A 50 10.44 -6.04 -6.75
C SER A 50 9.01 -6.49 -7.07
N MET A 51 8.73 -7.76 -6.73
CA MET A 51 7.38 -8.34 -6.85
C MET A 51 6.33 -7.55 -6.05
N THR A 52 6.67 -7.04 -4.87
CA THR A 52 5.74 -6.21 -4.07
C THR A 52 5.32 -4.95 -4.82
N LYS A 53 6.27 -4.25 -5.47
CA LYS A 53 5.92 -3.08 -6.27
C LYS A 53 5.13 -3.47 -7.51
N CYS A 54 5.43 -4.60 -8.15
CA CYS A 54 4.64 -5.11 -9.26
C CYS A 54 3.19 -5.43 -8.87
N ARG A 55 2.96 -6.05 -7.71
CA ARG A 55 1.60 -6.27 -7.20
C ARG A 55 0.85 -4.98 -6.96
N LYS A 56 1.52 -4.00 -6.37
CA LYS A 56 0.93 -2.67 -6.17
C LYS A 56 0.55 -2.04 -7.51
N HIS A 57 1.48 -2.00 -8.46
CA HIS A 57 1.25 -1.50 -9.82
C HIS A 57 0.05 -2.20 -10.48
N TRP A 58 0.00 -3.54 -10.43
CA TRP A 58 -1.11 -4.32 -10.97
C TRP A 58 -2.46 -3.94 -10.35
N SER A 59 -2.52 -3.81 -9.02
CA SER A 59 -3.74 -3.40 -8.32
C SER A 59 -4.20 -1.99 -8.68
N GLU A 60 -3.27 -1.09 -9.02
CA GLU A 60 -3.55 0.30 -9.33
C GLU A 60 -3.92 0.54 -10.80
N ILE A 61 -3.38 -0.26 -11.73
CA ILE A 61 -3.47 -0.02 -13.18
C ILE A 61 -4.24 -1.12 -13.92
N HIS A 62 -4.08 -2.38 -13.53
CA HIS A 62 -4.63 -3.52 -14.28
C HIS A 62 -5.81 -4.19 -13.57
N THR A 63 -6.27 -3.63 -12.46
CA THR A 63 -7.51 -4.05 -11.81
C THR A 63 -8.64 -3.10 -12.19
N GLU A 64 -9.66 -3.63 -12.85
CA GLU A 64 -10.81 -2.87 -13.38
C GLU A 64 -11.62 -2.20 -12.28
N PHE A 65 -11.81 -2.90 -11.15
CA PHE A 65 -12.60 -2.44 -10.04
C PHE A 65 -11.74 -2.27 -8.79
N VAL A 66 -11.85 -1.10 -8.15
CA VAL A 66 -11.14 -0.80 -6.91
C VAL A 66 -12.11 -0.61 -5.76
N SER A 67 -11.86 -1.29 -4.66
CA SER A 67 -12.59 -1.09 -3.41
C SER A 67 -12.08 0.16 -2.70
N ARG A 68 -12.99 1.09 -2.37
CA ARG A 68 -12.67 2.30 -1.60
C ARG A 68 -13.69 2.52 -0.50
N TYR A 69 -13.21 3.06 0.62
CA TYR A 69 -14.03 3.59 1.69
C TYR A 69 -14.37 5.04 1.36
N GLN A 70 -15.66 5.34 1.29
CA GLN A 70 -16.16 6.69 1.01
C GLN A 70 -16.81 7.27 2.27
N CYS A 71 -16.58 8.55 2.52
CA CYS A 71 -17.36 9.29 3.50
C CYS A 71 -18.77 9.52 2.94
N SER A 72 -19.81 9.15 3.68
CA SER A 72 -21.20 9.38 3.26
C SER A 72 -21.60 10.86 3.25
N MET A 73 -20.88 11.72 3.97
CA MET A 73 -21.24 13.13 4.15
C MET A 73 -20.46 14.08 3.21
N TYR A 74 -19.31 13.66 2.70
CA TYR A 74 -18.42 14.50 1.87
C TYR A 74 -17.82 13.70 0.73
N ARG A 75 -17.30 14.39 -0.30
CA ARG A 75 -16.57 13.78 -1.43
C ARG A 75 -15.16 13.27 -1.06
N PHE A 76 -14.95 12.80 0.16
CA PHE A 76 -13.72 12.15 0.59
C PHE A 76 -13.80 10.64 0.34
N SER A 77 -12.80 10.07 -0.34
CA SER A 77 -12.67 8.62 -0.53
C SER A 77 -11.21 8.16 -0.48
N THR A 78 -10.99 6.96 0.01
CA THR A 78 -9.64 6.38 0.15
C THR A 78 -9.69 4.87 0.17
N MET A 79 -8.61 4.20 -0.21
CA MET A 79 -8.53 2.73 -0.22
C MET A 79 -8.34 2.13 1.18
N ARG A 80 -8.01 2.94 2.20
CA ARG A 80 -7.67 2.43 3.55
C ARG A 80 -8.72 2.82 4.58
N ARG A 81 -9.32 1.83 5.25
CA ARG A 81 -10.33 2.04 6.30
C ARG A 81 -9.88 3.04 7.36
N ASN A 82 -8.67 2.87 7.90
CA ASN A 82 -8.13 3.74 8.96
C ASN A 82 -8.05 5.21 8.55
N GLN A 83 -7.86 5.51 7.26
CA GLN A 83 -7.85 6.88 6.76
C GLN A 83 -9.25 7.49 6.80
N THR A 84 -10.27 6.72 6.41
CA THR A 84 -11.67 7.14 6.52
C THR A 84 -12.11 7.26 7.97
N THR A 85 -11.77 6.30 8.83
CA THR A 85 -12.05 6.38 10.28
C THR A 85 -11.47 7.65 10.90
N ARG A 86 -10.21 7.98 10.58
CA ARG A 86 -9.56 9.21 11.06
C ARG A 86 -10.17 10.47 10.46
N HIS A 87 -10.61 10.42 9.21
CA HIS A 87 -11.34 11.52 8.60
C HIS A 87 -12.67 11.75 9.33
N MET A 88 -13.45 10.69 9.59
CA MET A 88 -14.70 10.78 10.34
C MET A 88 -14.47 11.38 11.73
N SER A 89 -13.46 10.90 12.49
CA SER A 89 -13.24 11.41 13.85
C SER A 89 -12.79 12.88 13.91
N ARG A 90 -12.10 13.38 12.87
CA ARG A 90 -11.58 14.76 12.84
C ARG A 90 -12.55 15.75 12.22
N VAL A 91 -13.26 15.35 11.17
CA VAL A 91 -14.14 16.24 10.38
C VAL A 91 -15.60 16.07 10.81
N HIS A 92 -15.97 14.91 11.35
CA HIS A 92 -17.34 14.58 11.79
C HIS A 92 -17.34 14.00 13.23
N PRO A 93 -16.82 14.73 14.23
CA PRO A 93 -16.58 14.19 15.58
C PRO A 93 -17.82 13.62 16.28
N ASN A 94 -19.02 14.11 15.92
CA ASN A 94 -20.28 13.69 16.53
C ASN A 94 -21.09 12.73 15.65
N LYS A 95 -20.48 12.14 14.62
CA LYS A 95 -21.15 11.18 13.72
C LYS A 95 -20.63 9.77 13.95
N PRO A 96 -21.53 8.77 13.91
CA PRO A 96 -21.13 7.37 14.05
C PRO A 96 -20.22 6.98 12.88
N ILE A 97 -19.26 6.10 13.19
CA ILE A 97 -18.30 5.50 12.24
C ILE A 97 -18.87 4.18 11.68
N GLU A 98 -20.14 3.90 11.95
CA GLU A 98 -20.85 2.72 11.49
C GLU A 98 -21.07 2.77 9.96
N GLY A 99 -21.09 1.60 9.34
CA GLY A 99 -21.38 1.49 7.90
C GLY A 99 -20.26 1.96 6.96
N LEU A 100 -19.01 2.05 7.44
CA LEU A 100 -17.83 2.24 6.56
C LEU A 100 -17.49 0.94 5.82
N GLU A 101 -18.41 0.48 4.97
CA GLU A 101 -18.18 -0.62 4.06
C GLU A 101 -17.48 -0.13 2.79
N PRO A 102 -16.53 -0.89 2.26
CA PRO A 102 -15.89 -0.54 1.00
C PRO A 102 -16.91 -0.65 -0.13
N SER A 103 -17.06 0.42 -0.90
CA SER A 103 -17.80 0.38 -2.16
C SER A 103 -16.84 0.11 -3.32
N THR A 104 -17.33 -0.59 -4.32
CA THR A 104 -16.57 -0.92 -5.53
C THR A 104 -16.74 0.20 -6.55
N PHE A 105 -15.62 0.72 -7.06
CA PHE A 105 -15.61 1.80 -8.05
C PHE A 105 -14.85 1.36 -9.30
N LEU A 106 -15.30 1.83 -10.46
CA LEU A 106 -14.54 1.70 -11.69
C LEU A 106 -13.19 2.42 -11.55
N ASN A 107 -12.11 1.71 -11.84
CA ASN A 107 -10.77 2.27 -11.82
C ASN A 107 -10.54 3.12 -13.07
N LYS A 108 -10.52 4.45 -12.90
CA LYS A 108 -10.26 5.40 -14.00
C LYS A 108 -8.88 5.25 -14.65
N LYS A 109 -7.94 4.57 -13.99
CA LYS A 109 -6.60 4.28 -14.52
C LYS A 109 -6.50 2.91 -15.18
N TYR A 110 -7.61 2.19 -15.27
CA TYR A 110 -7.63 0.82 -15.77
C TYR A 110 -7.05 0.74 -17.18
N LYS A 111 -6.10 -0.16 -17.34
CA LYS A 111 -5.58 -0.62 -18.64
C LYS A 111 -5.74 -2.13 -18.69
N ASN A 112 -6.43 -2.61 -19.71
CA ASN A 112 -6.64 -4.05 -19.90
C ASN A 112 -5.29 -4.77 -20.00
N PRO A 113 -5.01 -5.79 -19.16
CA PRO A 113 -3.75 -6.51 -19.19
C PRO A 113 -3.59 -7.47 -20.38
N GLY A 114 -4.62 -7.63 -21.22
CA GLY A 114 -4.66 -8.61 -22.30
C GLY A 114 -4.60 -10.02 -21.73
N ASN A 115 -3.65 -10.82 -22.23
CA ASN A 115 -3.38 -12.18 -21.74
C ASN A 115 -2.34 -12.20 -20.60
N GLY A 116 -1.92 -11.03 -20.11
CA GLY A 116 -1.01 -10.94 -18.99
C GLY A 116 -1.71 -11.35 -17.70
N PHE A 117 -1.01 -12.13 -16.87
CA PHE A 117 -1.48 -12.49 -15.54
C PHE A 117 -0.38 -12.25 -14.52
N LEU A 118 -0.73 -11.60 -13.42
CA LEU A 118 0.18 -11.48 -12.30
C LEU A 118 0.34 -12.86 -11.64
N PRO A 119 1.56 -13.40 -11.51
CA PRO A 119 1.75 -14.68 -10.85
C PRO A 119 1.26 -14.57 -9.41
N ILE A 120 0.21 -15.33 -9.10
CA ILE A 120 -0.23 -15.53 -7.72
C ILE A 120 0.92 -16.31 -7.07
N CYS A 121 1.66 -15.69 -6.14
CA CYS A 121 2.49 -16.52 -5.27
C CYS A 121 1.53 -17.43 -4.53
N GLY A 122 1.48 -18.69 -4.92
CA GLY A 122 0.74 -19.70 -4.21
C GLY A 122 1.11 -19.59 -2.74
N ARG A 123 0.12 -19.31 -1.89
CA ARG A 123 0.19 -19.90 -0.57
C ARG A 123 0.21 -21.39 -0.87
N GLN A 124 1.35 -22.05 -0.67
CA GLN A 124 1.34 -23.50 -0.57
C GLN A 124 0.33 -23.78 0.54
N PHE A 125 -0.85 -24.26 0.16
CA PHE A 125 -1.72 -24.92 1.11
C PHE A 125 -0.88 -26.10 1.59
N ARG A 126 -0.39 -26.01 2.83
CA ARG A 126 0.06 -27.21 3.52
C ARG A 126 -1.22 -27.98 3.79
N ASP A 127 -1.35 -29.12 3.13
CA ASP A 127 -2.31 -30.16 3.50
C ASP A 127 -2.11 -30.58 4.96
#